data_AF-A0A8X6V228-F1
#
_entry.id   AF-A0A8X6V228-F1
#
_cell.length_a   1.000
_cell.length_b   1.000
_cell.length_c   1.000
_cell.angle_alpha   90.00
_cell.angle_beta   90.00
_cell.angle_gamma   90.00
#
_symmetry.space_group_name_H-M   'P 1'
#
loop_
_entity.id
_entity.type
_entity.pdbx_description
1 polymer ?
#
loop_
_entity_poly.entity_id
_entity_poly.type
_entity_poly.pdbx_seq_one_letter_code
_entity_poly.pdbx_strand_id
1 'polypeptide(L)'
;MAKEMLQQRKFLRNEAKKNIETLQSENRKTYNRRRKKASFYKEGDLVAIQRTQFGAGPKLRPKFLGFYKITKVNSKDRYEVEKVGQHEGPNSNTSAADLMKHFYA
;
A
#
# COMPACT_ATOMS: atom_id res chain seq x y z
N MET A 1 -44.60 -4.00 -17.75
CA MET A 1 -43.40 -3.44 -18.43
C MET A 1 -42.44 -2.69 -17.50
N ALA A 2 -42.63 -1.41 -17.15
CA ALA A 2 -41.59 -0.63 -16.42
C ALA A 2 -41.27 -1.18 -15.01
N LYS A 3 -42.29 -1.63 -14.26
CA LYS A 3 -42.11 -2.29 -12.95
C LYS A 3 -41.34 -3.61 -13.05
N GLU A 4 -41.60 -4.42 -14.07
CA GLU A 4 -40.91 -5.70 -14.27
C GLU A 4 -39.43 -5.49 -14.62
N MET A 5 -39.12 -4.54 -15.51
CA MET A 5 -37.73 -4.18 -15.81
C MET A 5 -36.97 -3.71 -14.56
N LEU A 6 -37.60 -2.93 -13.69
CA LEU A 6 -36.99 -2.50 -12.43
C LEU A 6 -36.71 -3.68 -11.49
N GLN A 7 -37.63 -4.65 -11.42
CA GLN A 7 -37.44 -5.86 -10.62
C GLN A 7 -36.33 -6.75 -11.18
N GLN A 8 -36.27 -6.94 -12.50
CA GLN A 8 -35.19 -7.65 -13.17
C GLN A 8 -33.82 -7.00 -12.90
N ARG A 9 -33.73 -5.66 -12.99
CA ARG A 9 -32.48 -4.94 -12.66
C ARG A 9 -32.08 -5.10 -11.20
N LYS A 10 -33.04 -5.08 -10.26
CA LYS A 10 -32.77 -5.31 -8.83
C LYS A 10 -32.30 -6.74 -8.58
N PHE A 11 -32.93 -7.71 -9.22
CA PHE A 11 -32.54 -9.11 -9.15
C PHE A 11 -31.09 -9.31 -9.62
N LEU A 12 -30.75 -8.82 -10.81
CA LEU A 12 -29.40 -8.90 -11.37
C LEU A 12 -28.35 -8.21 -10.48
N ARG A 13 -28.66 -7.05 -9.90
CA ARG A 13 -27.75 -6.36 -8.96
C ARG A 13 -27.54 -7.15 -7.67
N ASN A 14 -28.60 -7.76 -7.14
CA ASN A 14 -28.51 -8.57 -5.93
C ASN A 14 -27.71 -9.85 -6.17
N GLU A 15 -27.89 -10.49 -7.31
CA GLU A 15 -27.12 -11.66 -7.72
C GLU A 15 -25.64 -11.30 -7.93
N ALA A 16 -25.36 -10.24 -8.69
CA ALA A 16 -24.00 -9.75 -8.88
C ALA A 16 -23.32 -9.40 -7.55
N LYS A 17 -24.05 -8.75 -6.63
CA LYS A 17 -23.54 -8.43 -5.29
C LYS A 17 -23.13 -9.70 -4.53
N LYS A 18 -24.00 -10.71 -4.50
CA LYS A 18 -23.69 -12.00 -3.85
C LYS A 18 -22.45 -12.65 -4.45
N ASN A 19 -22.34 -12.67 -5.78
CA ASN A 19 -21.19 -13.25 -6.47
C ASN A 19 -19.88 -12.49 -6.20
N ILE A 20 -19.95 -11.16 -6.10
CA ILE A 20 -18.80 -10.34 -5.73
C ILE A 20 -18.39 -10.62 -4.28
N GLU A 21 -19.35 -10.71 -3.35
CA GLU A 21 -19.09 -10.99 -1.94
C GLU A 21 -18.47 -12.36 -1.73
N THR A 22 -18.97 -13.41 -2.41
CA THR A 22 -18.40 -14.76 -2.34
C THR A 22 -16.96 -14.74 -2.86
N LEU A 23 -16.71 -14.17 -4.03
CA LEU A 23 -15.39 -14.07 -4.63
C LEU A 23 -14.41 -13.25 -3.77
N GLN A 24 -14.85 -12.13 -3.18
CA GLN A 24 -14.04 -11.35 -2.26
C GLN A 24 -13.69 -12.13 -0.99
N SER A 25 -14.62 -12.94 -0.47
CA SER A 25 -14.38 -13.78 0.71
C SER A 25 -13.33 -14.86 0.44
N GLU A 26 -13.38 -15.50 -0.75
CA GLU A 26 -12.43 -16.52 -1.16
C GLU A 26 -11.04 -15.93 -1.45
N ASN A 27 -11.00 -14.78 -2.13
CA ASN A 27 -9.77 -14.03 -2.35
C ASN A 27 -9.11 -13.64 -1.02
N ARG A 28 -9.92 -13.16 -0.05
CA ARG A 28 -9.43 -12.82 1.30
C ARG A 28 -8.85 -14.04 2.00
N LYS A 29 -9.54 -15.19 1.99
CA LYS A 29 -9.04 -16.44 2.58
C LYS A 29 -7.70 -16.86 1.96
N THR A 30 -7.65 -16.88 0.63
CA THR A 30 -6.48 -17.35 -0.13
C THR A 30 -5.27 -16.43 0.07
N TYR A 31 -5.48 -15.11 0.03
CA TYR A 31 -4.43 -14.12 0.27
C TYR A 31 -3.93 -14.19 1.72
N ASN A 32 -4.85 -14.16 2.69
CA ASN A 32 -4.49 -14.18 4.11
C ASN A 32 -3.72 -15.44 4.52
N ARG A 33 -3.97 -16.58 3.88
CA ARG A 33 -3.22 -17.83 4.11
C ARG A 33 -1.72 -17.67 3.86
N ARG A 34 -1.31 -16.81 2.92
CA ARG A 34 0.10 -16.59 2.53
C ARG A 34 0.66 -15.25 3.01
N ARG A 35 -0.20 -14.34 3.51
CA ARG A 35 0.18 -12.98 3.89
C ARG A 35 1.08 -13.01 5.13
N LYS A 36 2.27 -12.42 5.01
CA LYS A 36 3.14 -12.13 6.16
C LYS A 36 2.72 -10.81 6.81
N LYS A 37 2.92 -10.69 8.12
CA LYS A 37 2.73 -9.40 8.82
C LYS A 37 3.74 -8.40 8.26
N ALA A 38 3.29 -7.15 8.08
CA ALA A 38 4.16 -6.06 7.67
C ALA A 38 5.22 -5.78 8.75
N SER A 39 6.35 -5.22 8.33
CA SER A 39 7.35 -4.71 9.27
C SER A 39 6.76 -3.59 10.11
N PHE A 40 6.97 -3.67 11.42
CA PHE A 40 6.57 -2.61 12.34
C PHE A 40 7.73 -1.63 12.53
N TYR A 41 7.41 -0.34 12.50
CA TYR A 41 8.38 0.72 12.74
C TYR A 41 7.83 1.70 13.78
N LYS A 42 8.73 2.38 14.49
CA LYS A 42 8.42 3.38 15.50
C LYS A 42 8.79 4.77 15.03
N GLU A 43 8.19 5.78 15.67
CA GLU A 43 8.59 7.16 15.47
C GLU A 43 10.07 7.32 15.85
N GLY A 44 10.81 8.00 14.98
CA GLY A 44 12.25 8.18 15.13
C GLY A 44 13.12 7.14 14.42
N ASP A 45 12.56 6.00 13.99
CA ASP A 45 13.34 4.98 13.29
C ASP A 45 13.85 5.50 11.94
N LEU A 46 15.09 5.11 11.61
CA LEU A 46 15.70 5.37 10.32
C LEU A 46 15.37 4.27 9.32
N VAL A 47 14.92 4.69 8.15
CA VAL A 47 14.37 3.83 7.12
C VAL A 47 14.81 4.29 5.74
N ALA A 48 14.96 3.35 4.83
CA ALA A 48 15.15 3.60 3.41
C ALA A 48 13.82 3.35 2.69
N ILE A 49 13.42 4.25 1.79
CA ILE A 49 12.16 4.15 1.04
C ILE A 49 12.43 3.67 -0.38
N GLN A 50 11.64 2.72 -0.85
CA GLN A 50 11.73 2.23 -2.22
C GLN A 50 11.29 3.31 -3.21
N ARG A 51 12.07 3.45 -4.28
CA ARG A 51 11.76 4.34 -5.39
C ARG A 51 10.57 3.79 -6.17
N THR A 52 9.49 4.58 -6.24
CA THR A 52 8.24 4.22 -6.92
C THR A 52 8.04 4.97 -8.25
N GLN A 53 8.76 6.06 -8.47
CA GLN A 53 8.69 6.82 -9.71
C GLN A 53 9.48 6.10 -10.81
N PHE A 54 8.78 5.70 -11.87
CA PHE A 54 9.37 5.14 -13.08
C PHE A 54 9.68 6.30 -14.05
N GLY A 55 10.96 6.51 -14.35
CA GLY A 55 11.44 7.52 -15.29
C GLY A 55 12.57 6.97 -16.17
N ALA A 56 13.17 7.80 -17.02
CA ALA A 56 14.30 7.39 -17.87
C ALA A 56 15.56 7.11 -17.02
N GLY A 57 16.32 6.06 -17.36
CA GLY A 57 17.55 5.67 -16.64
C GLY A 57 17.40 5.01 -15.25
N PRO A 58 16.36 4.20 -14.95
CA PRO A 58 16.19 3.61 -13.62
C PRO A 58 17.17 2.46 -13.36
N LYS A 59 17.76 1.88 -14.43
CA LYS A 59 18.65 0.70 -14.33
C LYS A 59 19.94 0.98 -13.56
N LEU A 60 20.44 2.21 -13.58
CA LEU A 60 21.67 2.62 -12.91
C LEU A 60 21.42 3.30 -11.55
N ARG A 61 20.15 3.58 -11.20
CA ARG A 61 19.79 4.27 -9.97
C ARG A 61 19.55 3.26 -8.83
N PRO A 62 19.88 3.60 -7.58
CA PRO A 62 19.58 2.74 -6.45
C PRO A 62 18.07 2.57 -6.28
N LYS A 63 17.66 1.34 -5.95
CA LYS A 63 16.26 0.97 -5.75
C LYS A 63 15.63 1.66 -4.53
N PHE A 64 16.44 1.99 -3.53
CA PHE A 64 16.01 2.68 -2.32
C PHE A 64 16.62 4.09 -2.30
N LEU A 65 15.80 5.06 -1.93
CA LEU A 65 16.23 6.42 -1.62
C LEU A 65 16.86 6.44 -0.22
N GLY A 66 17.62 7.51 0.06
CA GLY A 66 18.46 7.66 1.25
C GLY A 66 17.70 7.67 2.58
N PHE A 67 18.35 8.17 3.62
CA PHE A 67 17.84 8.11 4.99
C PHE A 67 16.58 8.93 5.18
N TYR A 68 15.50 8.26 5.53
CA TYR A 68 14.29 8.87 6.04
C TYR A 68 14.12 8.53 7.52
N LYS A 69 13.53 9.45 8.27
CA LYS A 69 13.11 9.25 9.65
C LYS A 69 11.60 9.17 9.70
N ILE A 70 11.06 8.23 10.47
CA ILE A 70 9.61 8.16 10.69
C ILE A 70 9.19 9.28 11.62
N THR A 71 8.28 10.12 11.16
CA THR A 71 7.69 11.21 11.94
C THR A 71 6.40 10.79 12.63
N LYS A 72 5.61 9.92 11.98
CA LYS A 72 4.31 9.48 12.50
C LYS A 72 3.93 8.10 12.00
N VAL A 73 3.34 7.31 12.89
CA VAL A 73 2.73 6.01 12.56
C VAL A 73 1.25 6.19 12.20
N ASN A 74 0.88 5.90 10.95
CA ASN A 74 -0.49 5.97 10.46
C ASN A 74 -1.15 4.57 10.43
N SER A 75 -2.47 4.52 10.29
CA SER A 75 -3.19 3.25 10.20
C SER A 75 -2.87 2.46 8.92
N LYS A 76 -3.11 1.14 8.95
CA LYS A 76 -2.95 0.22 7.81
C LYS A 76 -1.49 0.12 7.30
N ASP A 77 -0.54 0.00 8.22
CA ASP A 77 0.88 -0.21 7.93
C ASP A 77 1.50 0.92 7.09
N ARG A 78 1.08 2.17 7.33
CA ARG A 78 1.57 3.37 6.64
C ARG A 78 2.28 4.30 7.61
N TYR A 79 3.28 5.01 7.12
CA TYR A 79 4.14 5.88 7.94
C TYR A 79 4.38 7.19 7.21
N GLU A 80 4.36 8.29 7.95
CA GLU A 80 4.91 9.56 7.48
C GLU A 80 6.40 9.58 7.76
N VAL A 81 7.13 10.07 6.77
CA VAL A 81 8.58 9.96 6.72
C VAL A 81 9.17 11.26 6.22
N GLU A 82 10.21 11.71 6.90
CA GLU A 82 10.93 12.94 6.60
C GLU A 82 12.37 12.64 6.22
N LYS A 83 12.85 13.34 5.20
CA LYS A 83 14.18 13.14 4.64
C LYS A 83 15.26 13.63 5.59
N VAL A 84 16.27 12.81 5.83
CA VAL A 84 17.43 13.14 6.66
C VAL A 84 18.64 13.39 5.76
N GLY A 85 19.14 14.63 5.78
CA GLY A 85 20.32 15.04 5.02
C GLY A 85 20.05 15.37 3.55
N GLN A 86 21.12 15.54 2.78
CA GLN A 86 21.06 15.91 1.37
C GLN A 86 21.15 14.67 0.48
N HIS A 87 19.99 14.14 0.10
CA HIS A 87 19.90 13.14 -0.94
C HIS A 87 18.65 13.32 -1.82
N GLU A 88 18.58 12.53 -2.88
CA GLU A 88 17.49 12.50 -3.83
C GLU A 88 16.18 12.04 -3.19
N GLY A 89 15.07 12.70 -3.52
CA GLY A 89 13.73 12.37 -3.04
C GLY A 89 13.02 13.55 -2.37
N PRO A 90 11.70 13.43 -2.18
CA PRO A 90 10.89 14.44 -1.51
C PRO A 90 11.30 14.60 -0.04
N ASN A 91 11.13 15.81 0.51
CA ASN A 91 11.46 16.10 1.91
C ASN A 91 10.47 15.44 2.89
N SER A 92 9.19 15.38 2.55
CA SER A 92 8.15 14.68 3.31
C SER A 92 7.37 13.76 2.38
N ASN A 93 7.01 12.58 2.87
CA ASN A 93 6.24 11.59 2.13
C ASN A 93 5.40 10.72 3.09
N THR A 94 4.45 9.96 2.55
CA THR A 94 3.77 8.86 3.24
C THR A 94 4.06 7.57 2.51
N SER A 95 4.68 6.59 3.18
CA SER A 95 5.05 5.32 2.58
C SER A 95 4.38 4.15 3.28
N ALA A 96 4.20 3.04 2.56
CA ALA A 96 3.73 1.79 3.12
C ALA A 96 4.93 0.97 3.62
N ALA A 97 4.72 0.17 4.67
CA ALA A 97 5.76 -0.69 5.26
C ALA A 97 6.47 -1.59 4.24
N ASP A 98 5.73 -2.10 3.25
CA ASP A 98 6.23 -3.02 2.22
C ASP A 98 7.24 -2.35 1.26
N LEU A 99 7.20 -1.02 1.17
CA LEU A 99 8.10 -0.21 0.36
C LEU A 99 9.22 0.40 1.21
N MET A 100 9.40 -0.05 2.44
CA MET A 100 10.39 0.47 3.37
C MET A 100 11.33 -0.64 3.83
N LYS A 101 12.55 -0.25 4.21
CA LYS A 101 13.50 -1.13 4.89
C LYS A 101 14.07 -0.40 6.09
N HIS A 102 14.28 -1.16 7.17
CA HIS A 102 15.07 -0.67 8.31
C HIS A 102 16.46 -0.32 7.83
N PHE A 103 16.94 0.85 8.23
CA PHE A 103 18.33 1.20 8.06
C PHE A 103 19.05 0.96 9.38
N TYR A 104 19.72 -0.19 9.49
CA TYR A 104 20.66 -0.44 10.57
C TYR A 104 21.97 0.24 10.19
N ALA A 105 22.44 1.16 11.03
CA ALA A 105 23.82 1.65 10.97
C ALA A 105 24.79 0.52 11.34
#